data_AF-A0A8C4MZ83-F1
#
_entry.id   AF-A0A8C4MZ83-F1
#
_cell.length_a   1.000
_cell.length_b   1.000
_cell.length_c   1.000
_cell.angle_alpha   90.00
_cell.angle_beta   90.00
_cell.angle_gamma   90.00
#
_symmetry.space_group_name_H-M   'P 1'
#
loop_
_entity.id
_entity.type
_entity.pdbx_description
1 polymer ?
#
loop_
_entity_poly.entity_id
_entity_poly.type
_entity_poly.pdbx_seq_one_letter_code
_entity_poly.pdbx_strand_id
1 'polypeptide(L)'
;MPRFLCLFTSMEVSLFDLLNSVCCPKERLTCTSKLPDSCKTDFNCHEHLKCCSFACGKKCMDPYQEPCSLPLDPGNCESPARHWYFDFKDHLCKPFAYRGCDGNANNFFNREDCKTACSLAEKETEITH
;
A
#
# COMPACT_ATOMS: atom_id res chain seq x y z
N MET A 1 -7.68 -21.54 -17.90
CA MET A 1 -8.64 -20.43 -17.73
C MET A 1 -8.00 -19.35 -16.86
N PRO A 2 -7.59 -18.19 -17.42
CA PRO A 2 -7.40 -16.99 -16.63
C PRO A 2 -8.36 -15.90 -17.11
N ARG A 3 -9.08 -15.31 -16.15
CA ARG A 3 -10.13 -14.31 -16.36
C ARG A 3 -9.54 -12.95 -15.97
N PHE A 4 -8.78 -12.34 -16.87
CA PHE A 4 -8.46 -10.91 -16.78
C PHE A 4 -9.56 -10.15 -17.52
N LEU A 5 -10.49 -9.57 -16.76
CA LEU A 5 -11.36 -8.50 -17.27
C LEU A 5 -11.17 -7.29 -16.37
N CYS A 6 -10.31 -6.36 -16.80
CA CYS A 6 -10.60 -4.94 -16.59
C CYS A 6 -11.17 -4.45 -17.92
N LEU A 7 -12.50 -4.48 -18.04
CA LEU A 7 -13.22 -3.80 -19.12
C LEU A 7 -13.19 -2.32 -18.81
N PHE A 8 -12.85 -1.46 -19.78
CA PHE A 8 -13.64 -0.25 -20.03
C PHE A 8 -13.52 0.16 -21.51
N THR A 9 -14.65 0.60 -22.02
CA THR A 9 -15.02 0.91 -23.40
C THR A 9 -14.46 2.27 -23.86
N SER A 10 -14.03 2.36 -25.12
CA SER A 10 -14.02 3.52 -26.06
C SER A 10 -13.73 4.91 -25.47
N MET A 11 -12.70 5.68 -25.83
CA MET A 11 -12.03 5.94 -27.12
C MET A 11 -10.70 6.67 -26.79
N GLU A 12 -9.66 6.48 -27.62
CA GLU A 12 -8.36 7.20 -27.58
C GLU A 12 -7.48 6.96 -26.34
N VAL A 13 -7.17 5.70 -26.02
CA VAL A 13 -6.17 5.37 -24.99
C VAL A 13 -4.83 5.21 -25.71
N SER A 14 -3.90 6.13 -25.46
CA SER A 14 -2.59 6.16 -26.12
C SER A 14 -1.84 4.86 -25.88
N LEU A 15 -0.96 4.44 -26.79
CA LEU A 15 -0.13 3.24 -26.61
C LEU A 15 0.72 3.30 -25.32
N PHE A 16 0.86 4.49 -24.71
CA PHE A 16 1.51 4.73 -23.43
C PHE A 16 0.70 4.20 -22.24
N ASP A 17 -0.63 4.26 -22.30
CA ASP A 17 -1.54 3.84 -21.23
C ASP A 17 -1.73 2.30 -21.19
N LEU A 18 -1.44 1.60 -22.30
CA LEU A 18 -1.42 0.13 -22.35
C LEU A 18 -0.15 -0.48 -21.73
N LEU A 19 0.93 0.30 -21.64
CA LEU A 19 2.17 -0.08 -20.93
C LEU A 19 2.13 0.31 -19.44
N ASN A 20 1.33 1.31 -19.10
CA ASN A 20 1.12 1.78 -17.74
C ASN A 20 -0.18 1.20 -17.17
N SER A 21 -0.25 -0.13 -17.00
CA SER A 21 -1.25 -0.71 -16.11
C SER A 21 -0.93 -0.31 -14.67
N VAL A 22 -1.38 0.88 -14.31
CA VAL A 22 -1.28 1.50 -12.99
C VAL A 22 -2.23 0.77 -12.05
N CYS A 23 -1.78 -0.37 -11.53
CA CYS A 23 -2.56 -1.25 -10.67
C CYS A 23 -2.17 -1.07 -9.21
N CYS A 24 -3.09 -1.40 -8.30
CA CYS A 24 -2.75 -1.55 -6.89
C CYS A 24 -1.61 -2.56 -6.71
N PRO A 25 -0.74 -2.37 -5.69
CA PRO A 25 0.25 -3.38 -5.35
C PRO A 25 -0.45 -4.70 -5.08
N LYS A 26 0.17 -5.81 -5.51
CA LYS A 26 -0.37 -7.15 -5.23
C LYS A 26 -0.57 -7.33 -3.73
N GLU A 27 -1.63 -8.03 -3.34
CA GLU A 27 -1.86 -8.36 -1.93
C GLU A 27 -0.71 -9.24 -1.41
N ARG A 28 0.05 -8.72 -0.44
CA ARG A 28 1.21 -9.39 0.20
C ARG A 28 0.86 -9.98 1.57
N LEU A 29 -0.42 -9.97 1.95
CA LEU A 29 -0.89 -10.32 3.29
C LEU A 29 -2.16 -11.17 3.27
N THR A 30 -2.22 -12.17 4.15
CA THR A 30 -3.46 -12.87 4.51
C THR A 30 -3.91 -12.38 5.87
N CYS A 31 -4.96 -11.56 5.89
CA CYS A 31 -5.40 -10.88 7.10
C CYS A 31 -6.37 -11.75 7.90
N THR A 32 -6.10 -11.92 9.19
CA THR A 32 -7.03 -12.59 10.13
C THR A 32 -8.15 -11.66 10.60
N SER A 33 -7.93 -10.35 10.54
CA SER A 33 -8.92 -9.32 10.86
C SER A 33 -8.86 -8.20 9.82
N LYS A 34 -10.02 -7.64 9.47
CA LYS A 34 -10.11 -6.47 8.58
C LYS A 34 -9.94 -5.21 9.41
N LEU A 35 -9.06 -4.33 8.95
CA LEU A 35 -8.92 -2.98 9.47
C LEU A 35 -9.98 -2.05 8.89
N PRO A 36 -10.26 -0.92 9.54
CA PRO A 36 -11.13 0.12 8.99
C PRO A 36 -10.59 0.63 7.64
N ASP A 37 -11.48 0.68 6.65
CA ASP A 37 -11.17 1.20 5.33
C ASP A 37 -11.07 2.74 5.37
N SER A 38 -9.97 3.29 4.87
CA SER A 38 -9.76 4.74 4.72
C SER A 38 -10.41 5.29 3.44
N CYS A 39 -10.73 4.43 2.48
CA CYS A 39 -11.40 4.77 1.23
C CYS A 39 -12.36 3.64 0.80
N LYS A 40 -13.40 3.96 0.02
CA LYS A 40 -14.30 2.94 -0.55
C LYS A 40 -13.98 2.67 -2.02
N THR A 41 -13.72 3.73 -2.78
CA THR A 41 -13.39 3.75 -4.21
C THR A 41 -12.30 4.79 -4.49
N ASP A 42 -11.73 4.77 -5.70
CA ASP A 42 -10.70 5.72 -6.13
C ASP A 42 -11.14 7.19 -5.99
N PHE A 43 -12.45 7.47 -6.13
CA PHE A 43 -13.02 8.81 -5.95
C PHE A 43 -12.93 9.37 -4.52
N ASN A 44 -12.63 8.53 -3.53
CA ASN A 44 -12.37 9.00 -2.16
C ASN A 44 -10.92 9.44 -1.95
N CYS A 45 -10.05 9.22 -2.94
CA CYS A 45 -8.65 9.56 -2.88
C CYS A 45 -8.39 10.85 -3.67
N HIS A 46 -7.42 11.65 -3.21
CA HIS A 46 -7.05 12.90 -3.86
C HIS A 46 -6.13 12.63 -5.07
N GLU A 47 -6.26 13.42 -6.14
CA GLU A 47 -5.40 13.36 -7.34
C GLU A 47 -5.37 11.99 -8.05
N HIS A 48 -4.18 11.41 -8.23
CA HIS A 48 -3.91 10.17 -8.95
C HIS A 48 -3.88 8.95 -8.03
N LEU A 49 -4.22 9.12 -6.76
CA LEU A 49 -4.23 8.05 -5.77
C LEU A 49 -5.38 7.06 -6.05
N LYS A 50 -5.12 5.78 -5.84
CA LYS A 50 -6.09 4.69 -6.00
C LYS A 50 -6.47 4.06 -4.67
N CYS A 51 -7.70 3.60 -4.55
CA CYS A 51 -8.18 2.93 -3.36
C CYS A 51 -7.84 1.44 -3.42
N CYS A 52 -6.75 1.06 -2.75
CA CYS A 52 -6.15 -0.26 -2.83
C CYS A 52 -6.32 -1.06 -1.54
N SER A 53 -6.55 -2.38 -1.67
CA SER A 53 -6.51 -3.32 -0.55
C SER A 53 -5.06 -3.60 -0.14
N PHE A 54 -4.64 -3.12 1.03
CA PHE A 54 -3.29 -3.33 1.55
C PHE A 54 -3.27 -3.18 3.08
N ALA A 55 -2.36 -3.91 3.75
CA ALA A 55 -2.25 -3.87 5.22
C ALA A 55 -3.60 -4.09 5.93
N CYS A 56 -4.36 -5.07 5.43
CA CYS A 56 -5.63 -5.53 5.97
C CYS A 56 -6.82 -4.57 5.91
N GLY A 57 -6.73 -3.49 5.14
CA GLY A 57 -7.86 -2.60 4.84
C GLY A 57 -7.68 -1.92 3.48
N LYS A 58 -8.60 -1.03 3.12
CA LYS A 58 -8.47 -0.16 1.94
C LYS A 58 -7.82 1.16 2.26
N LYS A 59 -6.82 1.56 1.48
CA LYS A 59 -6.07 2.81 1.65
C LYS A 59 -5.86 3.50 0.30
N CYS A 60 -5.79 4.83 0.33
CA CYS A 60 -5.39 5.61 -0.83
C CYS A 60 -3.89 5.46 -1.05
N MET A 61 -3.49 5.04 -2.25
CA MET A 61 -2.11 4.73 -2.60
C MET A 61 -1.71 5.39 -3.89
N ASP A 62 -0.47 5.87 -3.93
CA ASP A 62 0.17 6.24 -5.17
C ASP A 62 0.59 4.95 -5.88
N PRO A 63 0.00 4.63 -7.03
CA PRO A 63 0.30 3.40 -7.75
C PRO A 63 1.71 3.38 -8.37
N TYR A 64 2.46 4.49 -8.30
CA TYR A 64 3.86 4.58 -8.72
C TYR A 64 4.85 4.45 -7.55
N GLN A 65 4.38 4.35 -6.30
CA GLN A 65 5.25 4.27 -5.13
C GLN A 65 5.12 2.90 -4.44
N GLU A 66 6.26 2.31 -4.07
CA GLU A 66 6.29 1.07 -3.29
C GLU A 66 5.99 1.38 -1.80
N PRO A 67 4.91 0.83 -1.22
CA PRO A 67 4.51 1.13 0.15
C PRO A 67 5.62 0.96 1.19
N CYS A 68 6.43 -0.09 1.07
CA CYS A 68 7.50 -0.38 2.01
C CYS A 68 8.71 0.57 1.90
N SER A 69 8.76 1.41 0.86
CA SER A 69 9.83 2.39 0.67
C SER A 69 9.42 3.82 1.05
N LEU A 70 8.15 4.03 1.41
CA LEU A 70 7.66 5.34 1.83
C LEU A 70 8.23 5.73 3.20
N PRO A 71 8.44 7.04 3.45
CA PRO A 71 8.83 7.51 4.78
C PRO A 71 7.75 7.21 5.82
N LEU A 72 8.07 7.23 7.11
CA LEU A 72 7.02 7.23 8.12
C LEU A 72 6.17 8.49 7.96
N ASP A 73 4.86 8.35 8.13
CA ASP A 73 3.94 9.48 8.13
C ASP A 73 2.94 9.32 9.28
N PRO A 74 3.07 10.13 10.35
CA PRO A 74 2.14 10.13 11.46
C PRO A 74 0.72 10.52 11.07
N GLY A 75 0.50 11.19 9.93
CA GLY A 75 -0.76 11.85 9.63
C GLY A 75 -0.96 13.13 10.46
N ASN A 76 -2.14 13.73 10.40
CA ASN A 76 -2.41 15.05 10.97
C ASN A 76 -3.58 15.11 11.97
N CYS A 77 -4.30 14.00 12.20
CA CYS A 77 -5.40 13.93 13.18
C CYS A 77 -4.94 13.97 14.65
N GLU A 78 -5.87 13.79 15.59
CA GLU A 78 -5.61 13.82 17.03
C GLU A 78 -6.07 12.54 17.75
N SER A 79 -5.95 11.38 17.09
CA SER A 79 -6.31 10.07 17.64
C SER A 79 -5.10 9.12 17.60
N PRO A 80 -4.14 9.26 18.54
CA PRO A 80 -2.90 8.51 18.50
C PRO A 80 -3.12 7.02 18.78
N ALA A 81 -2.64 6.18 17.87
CA ALA A 81 -2.58 4.73 18.01
C ALA A 81 -1.18 4.22 17.68
N ARG A 82 -0.75 3.14 18.34
CA ARG A 82 0.52 2.48 18.04
C ARG A 82 0.38 1.67 16.77
N HIS A 83 1.14 2.04 15.75
CA HIS A 83 1.23 1.35 14.47
C HIS A 83 2.71 1.02 14.17
N TRP A 84 2.94 0.32 13.07
CA TRP A 84 4.27 -0.10 12.62
C TRP A 84 4.53 0.40 11.20
N TYR A 85 5.75 0.86 10.94
CA TYR A 85 6.23 1.20 9.60
C TYR A 85 7.50 0.38 9.32
N PHE A 86 7.76 0.12 8.04
CA PHE A 86 9.00 -0.49 7.60
C PHE A 86 10.06 0.59 7.42
N ASP A 87 11.14 0.49 8.20
CA ASP A 87 12.32 1.30 7.99
C ASP A 87 13.19 0.65 6.91
N PHE A 88 13.16 1.25 5.71
CA PHE A 88 13.91 0.74 4.56
C PHE A 88 15.43 0.77 4.77
N LYS A 89 15.95 1.66 5.61
CA LYS A 89 17.41 1.77 5.86
C LYS A 89 17.93 0.62 6.71
N ASP A 90 17.15 0.29 7.73
CA ASP A 90 17.54 -0.74 8.71
C ASP A 90 16.94 -2.12 8.37
N HIS A 91 16.07 -2.20 7.36
CA HIS A 91 15.27 -3.38 7.02
C HIS A 91 14.49 -3.91 8.23
N LEU A 92 13.86 -3.01 8.99
CA LEU A 92 13.18 -3.35 10.22
C LEU A 92 11.82 -2.66 10.35
N CYS A 93 10.81 -3.44 10.74
CA CYS A 93 9.53 -2.88 11.18
C CYS A 93 9.68 -2.24 12.57
N LYS A 94 9.45 -0.93 12.65
CA LYS A 94 9.56 -0.13 13.87
C LYS A 94 8.20 0.45 14.26
N PRO A 95 7.89 0.57 15.57
CA PRO A 95 6.64 1.18 16.01
C PRO A 95 6.68 2.70 15.86
N PHE A 96 5.54 3.30 15.57
CA PHE A 96 5.34 4.75 15.57
C PHE A 96 3.93 5.12 16.07
N ALA A 97 3.73 6.39 16.42
CA ALA A 97 2.41 6.92 16.79
C ALA A 97 1.71 7.46 15.55
N TYR A 98 0.75 6.69 15.03
CA TYR A 98 -0.14 7.13 13.97
C TYR A 98 -1.27 7.96 14.55
N ARG A 99 -1.55 9.12 13.96
CA ARG A 99 -2.50 10.11 14.48
C ARG A 99 -3.97 9.82 14.12
N GLY A 100 -4.24 8.75 13.37
CA GLY A 100 -5.59 8.22 13.16
C GLY A 100 -6.24 8.59 11.82
N CYS A 101 -5.71 9.57 11.09
CA CYS A 101 -6.09 9.85 9.71
C CYS A 101 -4.88 10.37 8.92
N ASP A 102 -5.07 10.49 7.61
CA ASP A 102 -4.02 10.81 6.65
C ASP A 102 -2.82 9.87 6.83
N GLY A 103 -1.63 10.24 6.41
CA GLY A 103 -0.52 9.31 6.38
C GLY A 103 -0.43 8.55 5.06
N ASN A 104 0.46 7.56 5.02
CA ASN A 104 0.75 6.82 3.80
C ASN A 104 0.63 5.29 3.99
N ALA A 105 0.91 4.56 2.91
CA ALA A 105 0.75 3.10 2.85
C ALA A 105 1.71 2.33 3.77
N ASN A 106 2.83 2.93 4.20
CA ASN A 106 3.80 2.32 5.12
C ASN A 106 3.31 2.37 6.57
N ASN A 107 2.15 1.77 6.81
CA ASN A 107 1.43 1.86 8.07
C ASN A 107 0.67 0.55 8.30
N PHE A 108 1.07 -0.19 9.32
CA PHE A 108 0.56 -1.52 9.66
C PHE A 108 0.10 -1.56 11.13
N PHE A 109 -0.95 -2.33 11.41
CA PHE A 109 -1.50 -2.44 12.76
C PHE A 109 -0.57 -3.18 13.73
N ASN A 110 0.06 -4.25 13.25
CA ASN A 110 0.99 -5.06 14.02
C ASN A 110 2.31 -5.26 13.26
N ARG A 111 3.31 -5.77 13.98
CA ARG A 111 4.67 -5.94 13.47
C ARG A 111 4.74 -7.03 12.41
N GLU A 112 3.97 -8.10 12.58
CA GLU A 112 3.95 -9.29 11.74
C GLU A 112 3.40 -8.97 10.34
N ASP A 113 2.36 -8.14 10.26
CA ASP A 113 1.80 -7.63 9.00
C ASP A 113 2.82 -6.75 8.27
N CYS A 114 3.50 -5.85 8.99
CA CYS A 114 4.59 -5.06 8.40
C CYS A 114 5.69 -5.96 7.83
N LYS A 115 6.16 -6.93 8.62
CA LYS A 115 7.21 -7.86 8.19
C LYS A 115 6.77 -8.65 6.97
N THR A 116 5.58 -9.22 7.00
CA THR A 116 5.10 -10.07 5.91
C THR A 116 4.91 -9.25 4.63
N ALA A 117 4.31 -8.05 4.74
CA ALA A 117 4.10 -7.17 3.59
C ALA A 117 5.41 -6.68 2.95
N CYS A 118 6.45 -6.46 3.75
CA CYS A 118 7.72 -5.89 3.30
C CYS A 118 8.87 -6.90 3.20
N SER A 119 8.68 -8.15 3.61
CA SER A 119 9.69 -9.22 3.56
C SER A 119 10.17 -9.56 2.15
N LEU A 120 9.38 -9.27 1.11
CA LEU A 120 9.81 -9.46 -0.27
C LEU A 120 10.83 -8.39 -0.73
N ALA A 121 10.92 -7.25 -0.05
CA ALA A 121 11.99 -6.28 -0.28
C ALA A 121 13.36 -6.80 0.21
N GLU A 122 13.40 -7.87 1.01
CA GLU A 122 14.64 -8.52 1.48
C GLU A 122 15.08 -9.68 0.56
N LYS A 123 14.15 -10.28 -0.21
CA LYS A 123 14.48 -11.44 -1.06
C LYS A 123 15.16 -11.10 -2.39
N GLU A 124 15.20 -9.83 -2.78
CA GLU A 124 15.91 -9.41 -3.99
C GLU A 124 17.43 -9.23 -3.74
N THR A 125 17.86 -9.12 -2.48
CA THR A 125 19.29 -9.02 -2.13
C THR A 125 20.01 -10.35 -1.92
N GLU A 126 19.29 -11.49 -1.87
CA GLU A 126 19.90 -12.82 -1.67
C GLU A 126 20.13 -13.62 -2.97
N ILE A 127 19.73 -13.11 -4.14
CA ILE A 127 19.88 -13.84 -5.43
C ILE A 127 21.18 -13.45 -6.18
N THR A 128 21.98 -12.52 -5.65
CA THR A 128 23.28 -12.16 -6.25
C THR A 128 24.42 -12.39 -5.27
N HIS A 129 24.77 -13.67 -5.07
CA HIS A 129 26.12 -14.06 -4.68
C HIS A 129 26.51 -15.36 -5.38
#